data_AF-A0A672GE70-F1
#
_entry.id   AF-A0A672GE70-F1
#
_cell.length_a   1.000
_cell.length_b   1.000
_cell.length_c   1.000
_cell.angle_alpha   90.00
_cell.angle_beta   90.00
_cell.angle_gamma   90.00
#
_symmetry.space_group_name_H-M   'P 1'
#
loop_
_entity.id
_entity.type
_entity.pdbx_description
1 polymer ?
#
loop_
_entity_poly.entity_id
_entity_poly.type
_entity_poly.pdbx_seq_one_letter_code
_entity_poly.pdbx_strand_id
1 'polypeptide(L)'
;PKRPRRTAAPRVAPSPHSGPTSSHLQQQPRSHRALVDEWLDSYKRSREAGLLVLINFIVRSCGCRGVVSQEMFDSMENAEIISTLTKEFNEDSVDYPLSTPGPQLRRLKAGLCEFVKVLVRSCQNSIVYDEYLFPSLLALLTGLSDSQVRAFRHTSTLLAMKLMTGLVEVSAAAFLQLQTAQRRYDTEKSKRVQDRALDRLQETVSELRENCEELSSMMNTTFRGVFVHRYRDRLVDIRATCMEELGVWLRTDPKEFLNDGYLKYLGWTLYDKSGSSLRVCQSKKKKNVEVKGLNR
;
A
#
# COMPACT_ATOMS: atom_id res chain seq x y z
N PRO A 1 12.96 -38.51 -51.85
CA PRO A 1 13.45 -38.09 -50.51
C PRO A 1 12.62 -36.90 -49.97
N LYS A 2 11.70 -37.16 -49.03
CA LYS A 2 10.81 -36.16 -48.40
C LYS A 2 11.54 -35.44 -47.25
N ARG A 3 11.40 -34.12 -47.15
CA ARG A 3 11.88 -33.26 -46.04
C ARG A 3 11.22 -33.67 -44.70
N PRO A 4 11.91 -33.61 -43.55
CA PRO A 4 11.32 -34.00 -42.27
C PRO A 4 10.42 -32.91 -41.71
N ARG A 5 9.33 -33.34 -41.08
CA ARG A 5 8.28 -32.53 -40.43
C ARG A 5 8.75 -32.20 -39.01
N ARG A 6 8.86 -30.91 -38.64
CA ARG A 6 9.11 -30.48 -37.25
C ARG A 6 7.93 -30.91 -36.37
N THR A 7 8.19 -31.79 -35.41
CA THR A 7 7.28 -32.11 -34.31
C THR A 7 7.29 -30.96 -33.31
N ALA A 8 6.10 -30.44 -32.99
CA ALA A 8 5.93 -29.44 -31.95
C ALA A 8 6.11 -30.09 -30.57
N ALA A 9 6.88 -29.45 -29.69
CA ALA A 9 7.04 -29.88 -28.31
C ALA A 9 5.71 -29.75 -27.53
N PRO A 10 5.44 -30.63 -26.54
CA PRO A 10 4.20 -30.58 -25.79
C PRO A 10 4.14 -29.32 -24.92
N ARG A 11 2.97 -28.66 -24.89
CA ARG A 11 2.66 -27.58 -23.96
C ARG A 11 2.67 -28.13 -22.54
N VAL A 12 3.63 -27.68 -21.73
CA VAL A 12 3.64 -27.90 -20.28
C VAL A 12 2.44 -27.16 -19.67
N ALA A 13 1.61 -27.89 -18.91
CA ALA A 13 0.49 -27.31 -18.17
C ALA A 13 1.01 -26.38 -17.05
N PRO A 14 0.33 -25.27 -16.74
CA PRO A 14 0.77 -24.37 -15.67
C PRO A 14 0.65 -25.06 -14.30
N SER A 15 1.66 -24.88 -13.47
CA SER A 15 1.71 -25.36 -12.09
C SER A 15 0.75 -24.57 -11.18
N PRO A 16 0.20 -25.18 -10.10
CA PRO A 16 -0.84 -24.60 -9.26
C PRO A 16 -0.37 -23.49 -8.29
N HIS A 17 0.82 -22.91 -8.48
CA HIS A 17 1.43 -21.91 -7.59
C HIS A 17 1.62 -20.52 -8.23
N SER A 18 0.78 -20.16 -9.22
CA SER A 18 0.91 -18.87 -9.90
C SER A 18 0.23 -17.74 -9.11
N GLY A 19 0.97 -17.12 -8.18
CA GLY A 19 0.60 -15.83 -7.62
C GLY A 19 0.63 -14.69 -8.65
N PRO A 20 0.19 -13.47 -8.28
CA PRO A 20 0.23 -12.31 -9.17
C PRO A 20 1.69 -11.99 -9.55
N THR A 21 2.03 -12.05 -10.84
CA THR A 21 3.32 -11.65 -11.36
C THR A 21 3.24 -10.24 -11.96
N SER A 22 4.34 -9.50 -11.93
CA SER A 22 4.45 -8.20 -12.62
C SER A 22 4.09 -8.29 -14.12
N SER A 23 4.31 -9.45 -14.75
CA SER A 23 3.89 -9.72 -16.13
C SER A 23 2.36 -9.88 -16.30
N HIS A 24 1.62 -10.35 -15.29
CA HIS A 24 0.15 -10.43 -15.34
C HIS A 24 -0.53 -9.05 -15.37
N LEU A 25 0.11 -8.02 -14.81
CA LEU A 25 -0.37 -6.63 -14.94
C LEU A 25 -0.19 -6.07 -16.36
N GLN A 26 0.58 -6.75 -17.22
CA GLN A 26 0.95 -6.26 -18.55
C GLN A 26 0.27 -7.03 -19.71
N GLN A 27 -0.30 -8.21 -19.48
CA GLN A 27 -0.91 -9.04 -20.54
C GLN A 27 -2.24 -9.69 -20.09
N GLN A 28 -3.34 -9.26 -20.73
CA GLN A 28 -4.77 -9.59 -20.53
C GLN A 28 -5.56 -8.77 -19.49
N PRO A 29 -6.85 -8.44 -19.76
CA PRO A 29 -7.69 -7.64 -18.87
C PRO A 29 -8.30 -8.52 -17.76
N ARG A 30 -7.45 -9.12 -16.92
CA ARG A 30 -7.92 -9.60 -15.63
C ARG A 30 -8.06 -8.40 -14.71
N SER A 31 -9.21 -8.27 -14.05
CA SER A 31 -9.40 -7.17 -13.10
C SER A 31 -8.44 -7.34 -11.92
N HIS A 32 -7.89 -6.24 -11.40
CA HIS A 32 -7.04 -6.26 -10.19
C HIS A 32 -7.75 -6.97 -9.03
N ARG A 33 -9.08 -6.88 -8.97
CA ARG A 33 -9.92 -7.59 -8.01
C ARG A 33 -9.80 -9.11 -8.11
N ALA A 34 -9.94 -9.68 -9.30
CA ALA A 34 -9.81 -11.13 -9.47
C ALA A 34 -8.42 -11.64 -9.05
N LEU A 35 -7.35 -10.89 -9.36
CA LEU A 35 -5.99 -11.23 -8.96
C LEU A 35 -5.79 -11.17 -7.44
N VAL A 36 -6.32 -10.14 -6.80
CA VAL A 36 -6.27 -10.00 -5.34
C VAL A 36 -7.07 -11.10 -4.66
N ASP A 37 -8.28 -11.40 -5.14
CA ASP A 37 -9.14 -12.43 -4.55
C ASP A 37 -8.49 -13.83 -4.65
N GLU A 38 -7.92 -14.18 -5.80
CA GLU A 38 -7.16 -15.43 -6.00
C GLU A 38 -5.94 -15.52 -5.09
N TRP A 39 -5.18 -14.42 -4.97
CA TRP A 39 -4.03 -14.36 -4.07
C TRP A 39 -4.45 -14.47 -2.60
N LEU A 40 -5.55 -13.83 -2.19
CA LEU A 40 -6.08 -13.90 -0.84
C LEU A 40 -6.51 -15.33 -0.48
N ASP A 41 -7.09 -16.07 -1.41
CA ASP A 41 -7.41 -17.48 -1.19
C ASP A 41 -6.16 -18.33 -0.98
N SER A 42 -5.05 -18.00 -1.65
CA SER A 42 -3.75 -18.63 -1.38
C SER A 42 -3.19 -18.23 -0.02
N TYR A 43 -3.28 -16.95 0.35
CA TYR A 43 -2.82 -16.44 1.64
C TYR A 43 -3.57 -17.08 2.81
N LYS A 44 -4.89 -17.29 2.68
CA LYS A 44 -5.70 -18.00 3.67
C LYS A 44 -5.30 -19.47 3.84
N ARG A 45 -4.73 -20.11 2.81
CA ARG A 45 -4.20 -21.48 2.88
C ARG A 45 -2.81 -21.54 3.53
N SER A 46 -1.95 -20.57 3.24
CA SER A 46 -0.65 -20.42 3.88
C SER A 46 -0.26 -18.94 3.88
N ARG A 47 -0.22 -18.34 5.08
CA ARG A 47 0.10 -16.92 5.26
C ARG A 47 1.51 -16.59 4.78
N GLU A 48 2.47 -17.43 5.14
CA GLU A 48 3.89 -17.31 4.76
C GLU A 48 4.07 -17.37 3.24
N ALA A 49 3.52 -18.40 2.57
CA ALA A 49 3.63 -18.53 1.13
C ALA A 49 2.93 -17.38 0.39
N GLY A 50 1.77 -16.95 0.87
CA GLY A 50 1.05 -15.81 0.31
C GLY A 50 1.84 -14.50 0.44
N LEU A 51 2.42 -14.25 1.61
CA LEU A 51 3.26 -13.08 1.86
C LEU A 51 4.54 -13.11 1.01
N LEU A 52 5.22 -14.25 0.91
CA LEU A 52 6.43 -14.39 0.09
C LEU A 52 6.18 -14.09 -1.40
N VAL A 53 5.02 -14.50 -1.93
CA VAL A 53 4.59 -14.15 -3.28
C VAL A 53 4.43 -12.64 -3.43
N LEU A 54 3.80 -11.98 -2.44
CA LEU A 54 3.60 -10.53 -2.46
C LEU A 54 4.94 -9.77 -2.35
N ILE A 55 5.86 -10.24 -1.50
CA ILE A 55 7.21 -9.70 -1.37
C ILE A 55 7.94 -9.77 -2.72
N ASN A 56 7.93 -10.94 -3.37
CA ASN A 56 8.57 -11.10 -4.67
C ASN A 56 7.91 -10.27 -5.77
N PHE A 57 6.59 -10.06 -5.71
CA PHE A 57 5.90 -9.12 -6.60
C PHE A 57 6.44 -7.69 -6.44
N ILE A 58 6.68 -7.23 -5.20
CA ILE A 58 7.22 -5.90 -4.90
C ILE A 58 8.67 -5.78 -5.38
N VAL A 59 9.52 -6.76 -5.07
CA VAL A 59 10.93 -6.81 -5.50
C VAL A 59 11.04 -6.71 -7.03
N ARG A 60 10.21 -7.47 -7.76
CA ARG A 60 10.14 -7.40 -9.23
C ARG A 60 9.60 -6.07 -9.73
N SER A 61 8.67 -5.45 -9.02
CA SER A 61 8.14 -4.12 -9.37
C SER A 61 9.18 -3.02 -9.23
N CYS A 62 10.18 -3.21 -8.37
CA CYS A 62 11.37 -2.36 -8.29
C CYS A 62 12.32 -2.56 -9.49
N GLY A 63 12.12 -3.58 -10.32
CA GLY A 63 13.04 -3.95 -11.41
C GLY A 63 14.19 -4.86 -10.98
N CYS A 64 14.21 -5.32 -9.73
CA CYS A 64 15.18 -6.30 -9.27
C CYS A 64 14.84 -7.68 -9.86
N ARG A 65 15.87 -8.36 -10.38
CA ARG A 65 15.75 -9.73 -10.91
C ARG A 65 15.94 -10.80 -9.85
N GLY A 66 16.45 -10.40 -8.68
CA GLY A 66 16.58 -11.27 -7.53
C GLY A 66 15.24 -11.81 -7.05
N VAL A 67 15.31 -12.94 -6.35
CA VAL A 67 14.15 -13.65 -5.82
C VAL A 67 14.40 -13.89 -4.35
N VAL A 68 13.44 -13.47 -3.51
CA VAL A 68 13.44 -13.86 -2.10
C VAL A 68 12.99 -15.31 -2.04
N SER A 69 13.91 -16.21 -1.69
CA SER A 69 13.62 -17.63 -1.51
C SER A 69 12.87 -17.88 -0.21
N GLN A 70 12.29 -19.07 -0.06
CA GLN A 70 11.68 -19.49 1.20
C GLN A 70 12.71 -19.51 2.34
N GLU A 71 13.91 -20.01 2.07
CA GLU A 71 15.02 -20.02 3.05
C GLU A 71 15.37 -18.60 3.53
N MET A 72 15.52 -17.64 2.60
CA MET A 72 15.77 -16.25 2.97
C MET A 72 14.63 -15.68 3.83
N PHE A 73 13.38 -15.99 3.47
CA PHE A 73 12.22 -15.50 4.20
C PHE A 73 12.11 -16.08 5.62
N ASP A 74 12.52 -17.33 5.81
CA ASP A 74 12.45 -18.03 7.10
C ASP A 74 13.63 -17.68 8.02
N SER A 75 14.81 -17.37 7.46
CA SER A 75 16.05 -17.29 8.24
C SER A 75 16.72 -15.92 8.27
N MET A 76 16.25 -14.94 7.51
CA MET A 76 16.92 -13.63 7.40
C MET A 76 16.00 -12.49 7.83
N GLU A 77 16.60 -11.45 8.43
CA GLU A 77 15.89 -10.21 8.67
C GLU A 77 15.72 -9.40 7.37
N ASN A 78 14.73 -8.50 7.34
CA ASN A 78 14.47 -7.62 6.18
C ASN A 78 15.73 -6.87 5.73
N ALA A 79 16.57 -6.41 6.66
CA ALA A 79 17.81 -5.70 6.33
C ALA A 79 18.79 -6.58 5.54
N GLU A 80 18.91 -7.85 5.91
CA GLU A 80 19.79 -8.81 5.27
C GLU A 80 19.23 -9.23 3.89
N ILE A 81 17.92 -9.47 3.81
CA ILE A 81 17.23 -9.74 2.53
C ILE A 81 17.46 -8.59 1.56
N ILE A 82 17.25 -7.34 2.00
CA ILE A 82 17.45 -6.15 1.16
C ILE A 82 18.92 -6.00 0.76
N SER A 83 19.86 -6.31 1.64
CA SER A 83 21.30 -6.32 1.33
C SER A 83 21.63 -7.32 0.22
N THR A 84 21.10 -8.54 0.30
CA THR A 84 21.25 -9.56 -0.75
C THR A 84 20.62 -9.11 -2.07
N LEU A 85 19.39 -8.60 -2.05
CA LEU A 85 18.71 -8.09 -3.24
C LEU A 85 19.44 -6.90 -3.88
N THR A 86 20.13 -6.09 -3.06
CA THR A 86 20.94 -4.97 -3.54
C THR A 86 22.15 -5.46 -4.31
N LYS A 87 22.82 -6.53 -3.84
CA LYS A 87 23.96 -7.15 -4.56
C LYS A 87 23.54 -7.76 -5.89
N GLU A 88 22.31 -8.27 -5.98
CA GLU A 88 21.74 -8.82 -7.23
C GLU A 88 21.14 -7.74 -8.13
N PHE A 89 21.06 -6.50 -7.67
CA PHE A 89 20.59 -5.38 -8.47
C PHE A 89 21.70 -4.93 -9.41
N ASN A 90 21.47 -5.04 -10.72
CA ASN A 90 22.46 -4.60 -11.70
C ASN A 90 22.60 -3.06 -11.65
N GLU A 91 23.69 -2.58 -11.06
CA GLU A 91 24.00 -1.15 -10.91
C GLU A 91 24.20 -0.42 -12.25
N ASP A 92 24.48 -1.16 -13.34
CA ASP A 92 24.79 -0.57 -14.64
C ASP A 92 23.56 0.02 -15.34
N SER A 93 22.35 -0.33 -14.91
CA SER A 93 21.11 0.25 -15.44
C SER A 93 20.60 1.38 -14.55
N VAL A 94 20.68 2.60 -15.07
CA VAL A 94 20.03 3.79 -14.46
C VAL A 94 18.50 3.68 -14.50
N ASP A 95 17.97 2.85 -15.39
CA ASP A 95 16.55 2.70 -15.66
C ASP A 95 15.91 1.59 -14.81
N TYR A 96 14.81 1.92 -14.17
CA TYR A 96 13.93 0.99 -13.47
C TYR A 96 12.47 1.26 -13.87
N PRO A 97 11.54 0.33 -13.60
CA PRO A 97 10.18 0.40 -14.15
C PRO A 97 9.41 1.70 -13.85
N LEU A 98 9.76 2.41 -12.77
CA LEU A 98 9.18 3.68 -12.37
C LEU A 98 9.98 4.93 -12.79
N SER A 99 11.12 4.80 -13.48
CA SER A 99 11.90 5.95 -13.99
C SER A 99 11.81 6.15 -15.50
N THR A 100 11.55 5.10 -16.29
CA THR A 100 11.59 5.18 -17.75
C THR A 100 10.34 5.88 -18.30
N PRO A 101 10.43 7.10 -18.89
CA PRO A 101 9.26 7.84 -19.34
C PRO A 101 8.49 7.11 -20.45
N GLY A 102 7.15 7.16 -20.40
CA GLY A 102 6.31 6.67 -21.49
C GLY A 102 4.95 6.12 -21.06
N PRO A 103 4.14 5.62 -22.02
CA PRO A 103 2.84 5.01 -21.73
C PRO A 103 2.91 3.77 -20.84
N GLN A 104 4.03 3.04 -20.88
CA GLN A 104 4.24 1.83 -20.06
C GLN A 104 4.39 2.19 -18.58
N LEU A 105 5.22 3.20 -18.25
CA LEU A 105 5.36 3.74 -16.90
C LEU A 105 4.01 4.16 -16.31
N ARG A 106 3.21 4.93 -17.05
CA ARG A 106 1.91 5.41 -16.57
C ARG A 106 0.97 4.24 -16.25
N ARG A 107 0.93 3.22 -17.11
CA ARG A 107 0.11 2.02 -16.89
C ARG A 107 0.60 1.21 -15.69
N LEU A 108 1.91 0.99 -15.55
CA LEU A 108 2.47 0.28 -14.41
C LEU A 108 2.19 1.02 -13.10
N LYS A 109 2.48 2.33 -13.04
CA LYS A 109 2.20 3.15 -11.86
C LYS A 109 0.73 3.09 -11.47
N ALA A 110 -0.18 3.24 -12.45
CA ALA A 110 -1.62 3.12 -12.20
C ALA A 110 -2.02 1.72 -11.72
N GLY A 111 -1.46 0.66 -12.32
CA GLY A 111 -1.71 -0.73 -11.91
C GLY A 111 -1.24 -1.03 -10.49
N LEU A 112 -0.04 -0.58 -10.11
CA LEU A 112 0.46 -0.72 -8.73
C LEU A 112 -0.43 0.03 -7.73
N CYS A 113 -0.83 1.26 -8.05
CA CYS A 113 -1.72 2.04 -7.20
C CYS A 113 -3.09 1.38 -7.02
N GLU A 114 -3.67 0.87 -8.11
CA GLU A 114 -4.98 0.20 -8.05
C GLU A 114 -4.88 -1.15 -7.37
N PHE A 115 -3.80 -1.91 -7.57
CA PHE A 115 -3.54 -3.16 -6.86
C PHE A 115 -3.54 -2.96 -5.34
N VAL A 116 -2.75 -2.01 -4.82
CA VAL A 116 -2.67 -1.74 -3.37
C VAL A 116 -4.03 -1.32 -2.80
N LYS A 117 -4.73 -0.45 -3.53
CA LYS A 117 -6.07 0.01 -3.15
C LYS A 117 -7.07 -1.14 -3.08
N VAL A 118 -7.07 -2.04 -4.06
CA VAL A 118 -7.94 -3.22 -4.08
C VAL A 118 -7.55 -4.20 -2.97
N LEU A 119 -6.25 -4.42 -2.74
CA LEU A 119 -5.74 -5.27 -1.66
C LEU A 119 -6.28 -4.83 -0.29
N VAL A 120 -6.10 -3.55 0.08
CA VAL A 120 -6.59 -3.05 1.38
C VAL A 120 -8.11 -3.19 1.48
N ARG A 121 -8.86 -2.83 0.43
CA ARG A 121 -10.32 -2.92 0.42
C ARG A 121 -10.84 -4.35 0.54
N SER A 122 -10.16 -5.33 -0.07
CA SER A 122 -10.52 -6.73 0.07
C SER A 122 -10.21 -7.28 1.47
N CYS A 123 -9.25 -6.69 2.19
CA CYS A 123 -8.85 -7.11 3.54
C CYS A 123 -9.56 -6.35 4.68
N GLN A 124 -10.25 -5.24 4.40
CA GLN A 124 -10.70 -4.26 5.40
C GLN A 124 -11.59 -4.79 6.54
N ASN A 125 -12.23 -5.95 6.37
CA ASN A 125 -13.16 -6.53 7.36
C ASN A 125 -12.57 -7.72 8.13
N SER A 126 -11.33 -8.13 7.86
CA SER A 126 -10.73 -9.30 8.53
C SER A 126 -9.20 -9.25 8.50
N ILE A 127 -8.61 -9.51 7.34
CA ILE A 127 -7.16 -9.70 7.17
C ILE A 127 -6.35 -8.46 7.54
N VAL A 128 -6.93 -7.26 7.48
CA VAL A 128 -6.24 -6.04 7.93
C VAL A 128 -5.91 -6.06 9.44
N TYR A 129 -6.61 -6.89 10.22
CA TYR A 129 -6.46 -7.04 11.67
C TYR A 129 -5.78 -8.37 12.06
N ASP A 130 -5.15 -9.08 11.14
CA ASP A 130 -4.54 -10.39 11.41
C ASP A 130 -3.14 -10.35 12.04
N GLU A 131 -2.68 -9.15 12.38
CA GLU A 131 -1.37 -8.83 12.98
C GLU A 131 -0.16 -9.40 12.21
N TYR A 132 -0.34 -9.80 10.95
CA TYR A 132 0.71 -10.46 10.16
C TYR A 132 0.91 -9.80 8.81
N LEU A 133 -0.12 -9.80 7.93
CA LEU A 133 0.08 -9.41 6.53
C LEU A 133 0.60 -7.98 6.38
N PHE A 134 -0.12 -7.02 6.93
CA PHE A 134 0.20 -5.60 6.76
C PHE A 134 1.38 -5.15 7.62
N PRO A 135 1.53 -5.59 8.89
CA PRO A 135 2.75 -5.33 9.65
C PRO A 135 4.03 -5.82 8.96
N SER A 136 4.06 -7.06 8.47
CA SER A 136 5.23 -7.60 7.76
C SER A 136 5.50 -6.88 6.44
N LEU A 137 4.45 -6.56 5.69
CA LEU A 137 4.55 -5.79 4.45
C LEU A 137 5.10 -4.37 4.70
N LEU A 138 4.61 -3.69 5.74
CA LEU A 138 5.08 -2.37 6.14
C LEU A 138 6.54 -2.37 6.60
N ALA A 139 6.96 -3.40 7.34
CA ALA A 139 8.35 -3.56 7.74
C ALA A 139 9.28 -3.68 6.53
N LEU A 140 8.93 -4.51 5.54
CA LEU A 140 9.71 -4.63 4.30
C LEU A 140 9.72 -3.33 3.50
N LEU A 141 8.56 -2.69 3.31
CA LEU A 141 8.46 -1.43 2.57
C LEU A 141 9.28 -0.31 3.24
N THR A 142 9.28 -0.27 4.57
CA THR A 142 10.10 0.66 5.35
C THR A 142 11.59 0.43 5.07
N GLY A 143 12.07 -0.80 5.18
CA GLY A 143 13.47 -1.14 4.86
C GLY A 143 13.85 -0.78 3.42
N LEU A 144 13.02 -1.14 2.43
CA LEU A 144 13.27 -0.81 1.03
C LEU A 144 13.29 0.71 0.78
N SER A 145 12.46 1.47 1.52
CA SER A 145 12.40 2.93 1.40
C SER A 145 13.65 3.64 1.91
N ASP A 146 14.43 2.98 2.76
CA ASP A 146 15.68 3.51 3.31
C ASP A 146 16.94 3.08 2.53
N SER A 147 16.80 2.14 1.58
CA SER A 147 17.92 1.66 0.76
C SER A 147 18.60 2.77 -0.05
N GLN A 148 19.90 2.61 -0.36
CA GLN A 148 20.60 3.53 -1.28
C GLN A 148 20.25 3.30 -2.76
N VAL A 149 19.59 2.18 -3.09
CA VAL A 149 19.12 1.90 -4.46
C VAL A 149 17.88 2.74 -4.78
N ARG A 150 17.98 3.61 -5.79
CA ARG A 150 16.88 4.51 -6.22
C ARG A 150 15.59 3.76 -6.53
N ALA A 151 15.70 2.61 -7.20
CA ALA A 151 14.56 1.83 -7.63
C ALA A 151 13.76 1.25 -6.45
N PHE A 152 14.46 0.76 -5.42
CA PHE A 152 13.83 0.32 -4.16
C PHE A 152 13.13 1.47 -3.48
N ARG A 153 13.84 2.59 -3.23
CA ARG A 153 13.23 3.74 -2.54
C ARG A 153 11.99 4.27 -3.23
N HIS A 154 12.04 4.46 -4.54
CA HIS A 154 10.93 5.07 -5.27
C HIS A 154 9.71 4.14 -5.27
N THR A 155 9.91 2.87 -5.58
CA THR A 155 8.81 1.90 -5.67
C THR A 155 8.20 1.61 -4.29
N SER A 156 9.02 1.37 -3.27
CA SER A 156 8.51 1.09 -1.93
C SER A 156 7.80 2.30 -1.32
N THR A 157 8.30 3.52 -1.55
CA THR A 157 7.62 4.74 -1.08
C THR A 157 6.26 4.88 -1.75
N LEU A 158 6.15 4.68 -3.07
CA LEU A 158 4.86 4.72 -3.76
C LEU A 158 3.85 3.73 -3.14
N LEU A 159 4.28 2.48 -2.93
CA LEU A 159 3.43 1.44 -2.38
C LEU A 159 3.05 1.75 -0.92
N ALA A 160 4.00 2.18 -0.08
CA ALA A 160 3.75 2.54 1.31
C ALA A 160 2.78 3.73 1.44
N MET A 161 2.93 4.77 0.61
CA MET A 161 2.02 5.91 0.65
C MET A 161 0.60 5.53 0.16
N LYS A 162 0.49 4.64 -0.84
CA LYS A 162 -0.81 4.11 -1.28
C LYS A 162 -1.44 3.18 -0.25
N LEU A 163 -0.62 2.41 0.46
CA LEU A 163 -1.05 1.54 1.53
C LEU A 163 -1.59 2.36 2.70
N MET A 164 -0.85 3.38 3.12
CA MET A 164 -1.29 4.38 4.10
C MET A 164 -2.64 4.99 3.71
N THR A 165 -2.81 5.42 2.45
CA THR A 165 -4.11 5.96 1.98
C THR A 165 -5.24 4.96 2.17
N GLY A 166 -5.03 3.68 1.85
CA GLY A 166 -6.01 2.63 2.12
C GLY A 166 -6.30 2.46 3.61
N LEU A 167 -5.27 2.46 4.47
CA LEU A 167 -5.42 2.35 5.92
C LEU A 167 -6.19 3.54 6.49
N VAL A 168 -5.99 4.76 5.99
CA VAL A 168 -6.76 5.95 6.38
C VAL A 168 -8.24 5.79 6.00
N GLU A 169 -8.55 5.27 4.81
CA GLU A 169 -9.95 4.99 4.40
C GLU A 169 -10.61 3.97 5.35
N VAL A 170 -9.92 2.89 5.69
CA VAL A 170 -10.43 1.85 6.61
C VAL A 170 -10.55 2.38 8.04
N SER A 171 -9.57 3.13 8.53
CA SER A 171 -9.58 3.75 9.86
C SER A 171 -10.73 4.71 10.04
N ALA A 172 -10.99 5.58 9.05
CA ALA A 172 -12.11 6.51 9.11
C ALA A 172 -13.46 5.76 9.18
N ALA A 173 -13.60 4.65 8.45
CA ALA A 173 -14.79 3.81 8.49
C ALA A 173 -14.95 3.06 9.82
N ALA A 174 -13.87 2.45 10.33
CA ALA A 174 -13.86 1.74 11.60
C ALA A 174 -14.18 2.68 12.78
N PHE A 175 -13.64 3.90 12.76
CA PHE A 175 -13.93 4.90 13.78
C PHE A 175 -15.41 5.33 13.77
N LEU A 176 -16.02 5.46 12.60
CA LEU A 176 -17.46 5.75 12.51
C LEU A 176 -18.32 4.60 13.05
N GLN A 177 -17.91 3.36 12.80
CA GLN A 177 -18.55 2.17 13.38
C GLN A 177 -18.43 2.17 14.90
N LEU A 178 -17.24 2.45 15.44
CA LEU A 178 -17.01 2.57 16.88
C LEU A 178 -17.90 3.63 17.51
N GLN A 179 -18.00 4.83 16.91
CA GLN A 179 -18.89 5.89 17.43
C GLN A 179 -20.37 5.46 17.45
N THR A 180 -20.79 4.72 16.44
CA THR A 180 -22.17 4.21 16.35
C THR A 180 -22.42 3.13 17.41
N ALA A 181 -21.48 2.20 17.57
CA ALA A 181 -21.53 1.14 18.58
C ALA A 181 -21.53 1.73 20.01
N GLN A 182 -20.69 2.74 20.26
CA GLN A 182 -20.62 3.43 21.54
C GLN A 182 -21.95 4.11 21.90
N ARG A 183 -22.58 4.82 20.96
CA ARG A 183 -23.90 5.45 21.20
C ARG A 183 -24.98 4.42 21.52
N ARG A 184 -24.95 3.26 20.87
CA ARG A 184 -25.88 2.14 21.15
C ARG A 184 -25.65 1.61 22.56
N TYR A 185 -24.39 1.39 22.93
CA TYR A 185 -24.02 0.98 24.28
C TYR A 185 -24.49 2.00 25.35
N ASP A 186 -24.26 3.29 25.14
CA ASP A 186 -24.66 4.34 26.09
C ASP A 186 -26.19 4.44 26.24
N THR A 187 -26.92 4.26 25.13
CA THR A 187 -28.39 4.24 25.14
C THR A 187 -28.89 3.03 25.93
N GLU A 188 -28.33 1.84 25.70
CA GLU A 188 -28.69 0.63 26.43
C GLU A 188 -28.37 0.76 27.93
N LYS A 189 -27.22 1.36 28.25
CA LYS A 189 -26.77 1.59 29.63
C LYS A 189 -27.70 2.51 30.41
N SER A 190 -28.37 3.44 29.72
CA SER A 190 -29.33 4.36 30.36
C SER A 190 -30.67 3.72 30.72
N LYS A 191 -30.97 2.51 30.24
CA LYS A 191 -32.18 1.75 30.62
C LYS A 191 -32.15 1.29 32.07
N ARG A 192 -33.31 0.86 32.58
CA ARG A 192 -33.43 0.23 33.91
C ARG A 192 -32.60 -1.05 33.95
N VAL A 193 -32.00 -1.34 35.12
CA VAL A 193 -31.05 -2.45 35.29
C VAL A 193 -31.62 -3.81 34.82
N GLN A 194 -32.91 -4.04 35.03
CA GLN A 194 -33.59 -5.29 34.66
C GLN A 194 -33.78 -5.48 33.15
N ASP A 195 -33.69 -4.40 32.36
CA ASP A 195 -33.95 -4.40 30.91
C ASP A 195 -32.65 -4.32 30.07
N ARG A 196 -31.48 -4.31 30.73
CA ARG A 196 -30.18 -4.11 30.09
C ARG A 196 -29.63 -5.41 29.50
N ALA A 197 -29.16 -5.35 28.26
CA ALA A 197 -28.33 -6.38 27.63
C ALA A 197 -27.00 -5.78 27.15
N LEU A 198 -26.06 -5.54 28.08
CA LEU A 198 -24.83 -4.78 27.80
C LEU A 198 -23.66 -5.62 27.28
N ASP A 199 -23.55 -6.89 27.67
CA ASP A 199 -22.32 -7.67 27.47
C ASP A 199 -21.88 -7.74 26.00
N ARG A 200 -22.80 -8.06 25.09
CA ARG A 200 -22.52 -8.13 23.64
C ARG A 200 -22.15 -6.77 23.04
N LEU A 201 -22.78 -5.69 23.52
CA LEU A 201 -22.48 -4.33 23.04
C LEU A 201 -21.12 -3.87 23.54
N GLN A 202 -20.76 -4.24 24.78
CA GLN A 202 -19.45 -3.95 25.35
C GLN A 202 -18.34 -4.69 24.60
N GLU A 203 -18.53 -5.97 24.29
CA GLU A 203 -17.59 -6.76 23.49
C GLU A 203 -17.37 -6.14 22.11
N THR A 204 -18.46 -5.80 21.41
CA THR A 204 -18.39 -5.13 20.09
C THR A 204 -17.64 -3.80 20.14
N VAL A 205 -17.86 -2.99 21.19
CA VAL A 205 -17.16 -1.72 21.38
C VAL A 205 -15.67 -1.94 21.67
N SER A 206 -15.32 -2.96 22.45
CA SER A 206 -13.92 -3.31 22.73
C SER A 206 -13.20 -3.73 21.45
N GLU A 207 -13.79 -4.65 20.69
CA GLU A 207 -13.22 -5.15 19.44
C GLU A 207 -13.01 -4.01 18.42
N LEU A 208 -14.02 -3.15 18.22
CA LEU A 208 -13.89 -2.01 17.32
C LEU A 208 -12.84 -0.99 17.78
N ARG A 209 -12.63 -0.86 19.10
CA ARG A 209 -11.60 0.01 19.66
C ARG A 209 -10.20 -0.56 19.37
N GLU A 210 -9.98 -1.83 19.65
CA GLU A 210 -8.72 -2.53 19.36
C GLU A 210 -8.39 -2.46 17.86
N ASN A 211 -9.38 -2.68 16.99
CA ASN A 211 -9.25 -2.51 15.54
C ASN A 211 -8.83 -1.09 15.14
N CYS A 212 -9.37 -0.04 15.79
CA CYS A 212 -8.95 1.34 15.53
C CYS A 212 -7.51 1.60 16.01
N GLU A 213 -7.11 1.04 17.15
CA GLU A 213 -5.76 1.18 17.70
C GLU A 213 -4.72 0.52 16.79
N GLU A 214 -5.01 -0.67 16.27
CA GLU A 214 -4.12 -1.39 15.34
C GLU A 214 -3.96 -0.63 14.01
N LEU A 215 -5.06 -0.12 13.45
CA LEU A 215 -4.99 0.74 12.25
C LEU A 215 -4.17 2.01 12.50
N SER A 216 -4.35 2.64 13.66
CA SER A 216 -3.57 3.82 14.06
C SER A 216 -2.08 3.49 14.21
N SER A 217 -1.74 2.33 14.77
CA SER A 217 -0.37 1.83 14.89
C SER A 217 0.31 1.65 13.54
N MET A 218 -0.37 0.98 12.59
CA MET A 218 0.14 0.81 11.22
C MET A 218 0.29 2.15 10.48
N MET A 219 -0.68 3.05 10.66
CA MET A 219 -0.61 4.41 10.10
C MET A 219 0.59 5.19 10.64
N ASN A 220 0.80 5.14 11.96
CA ASN A 220 1.94 5.80 12.62
C ASN A 220 3.27 5.22 12.16
N THR A 221 3.37 3.89 12.08
CA THR A 221 4.55 3.17 11.57
C THR A 221 4.90 3.63 10.15
N THR A 222 3.90 3.72 9.27
CA THR A 222 4.13 4.17 7.89
C THR A 222 4.54 5.64 7.83
N PHE A 223 3.91 6.49 8.64
CA PHE A 223 4.21 7.91 8.67
C PHE A 223 5.63 8.18 9.18
N ARG A 224 6.00 7.61 10.34
CA ARG A 224 7.31 7.80 10.96
C ARG A 224 8.41 7.08 10.21
N GLY A 225 8.17 5.84 9.78
CA GLY A 225 9.15 4.99 9.10
C GLY A 225 9.43 5.39 7.65
N VAL A 226 8.42 5.89 6.93
CA VAL A 226 8.56 6.22 5.51
C VAL A 226 8.36 7.71 5.24
N PHE A 227 7.19 8.26 5.54
CA PHE A 227 6.84 9.62 5.11
C PHE A 227 7.85 10.68 5.62
N VAL A 228 8.18 10.67 6.92
CA VAL A 228 9.09 11.64 7.56
C VAL A 228 10.50 11.63 6.96
N HIS A 229 10.91 10.52 6.36
CA HIS A 229 12.22 10.40 5.71
C HIS A 229 12.14 10.72 4.21
N ARG A 230 11.04 10.38 3.55
CA ARG A 230 10.90 10.44 2.08
C ARG A 230 10.28 11.72 1.53
N TYR A 231 9.55 12.50 2.34
CA TYR A 231 8.98 13.77 1.88
C TYR A 231 10.03 14.80 1.40
N ARG A 232 11.28 14.62 1.85
CA ARG A 232 12.46 15.41 1.55
C ARG A 232 13.54 14.63 0.78
N ASP A 233 13.15 13.56 0.10
CA ASP A 233 14.07 12.74 -0.70
C ASP A 233 14.74 13.56 -1.81
N ARG A 234 15.93 13.14 -2.24
CA ARG A 234 16.64 13.74 -3.37
C ARG A 234 15.83 13.65 -4.67
N LEU A 235 15.04 12.59 -4.84
CA LEU A 235 14.20 12.39 -6.03
C LEU A 235 12.89 13.18 -5.93
N VAL A 236 12.63 14.02 -6.94
CA VAL A 236 11.45 14.89 -6.98
C VAL A 236 10.15 14.08 -7.02
N ASP A 237 10.12 12.96 -7.73
CA ASP A 237 8.92 12.11 -7.85
C ASP A 237 8.53 11.45 -6.52
N ILE A 238 9.52 11.12 -5.68
CA ILE A 238 9.28 10.61 -4.33
C ILE A 238 8.65 11.70 -3.47
N ARG A 239 9.24 12.91 -3.43
CA ARG A 239 8.71 14.05 -2.66
C ARG A 239 7.28 14.39 -3.10
N ALA A 240 7.04 14.44 -4.41
CA ALA A 240 5.73 14.71 -4.98
C ALA A 240 4.69 13.64 -4.58
N THR A 241 5.08 12.36 -4.57
CA THR A 241 4.21 11.26 -4.14
C THR A 241 3.82 11.40 -2.66
N CYS A 242 4.79 11.69 -1.78
CA CYS A 242 4.49 11.92 -0.36
C CYS A 242 3.51 13.09 -0.17
N MET A 243 3.75 14.23 -0.83
CA MET A 243 2.87 15.40 -0.71
C MET A 243 1.49 15.18 -1.30
N GLU A 244 1.39 14.43 -2.40
CA GLU A 244 0.11 14.08 -3.01
C GLU A 244 -0.75 13.27 -2.04
N GLU A 245 -0.17 12.22 -1.43
CA GLU A 245 -0.90 11.35 -0.52
C GLU A 245 -1.20 12.04 0.82
N LEU A 246 -0.28 12.86 1.37
CA LEU A 246 -0.61 13.69 2.53
C LEU A 246 -1.84 14.57 2.27
N GLY A 247 -1.91 15.16 1.08
CA GLY A 247 -3.08 15.91 0.66
C GLY A 247 -4.36 15.07 0.59
N VAL A 248 -4.26 13.77 0.27
CA VAL A 248 -5.40 12.84 0.32
C VAL A 248 -5.83 12.60 1.77
N TRP A 249 -4.90 12.26 2.66
CA TRP A 249 -5.21 11.97 4.07
C TRP A 249 -5.90 13.15 4.76
N LEU A 250 -5.41 14.38 4.52
CA LEU A 250 -6.02 15.62 5.01
C LEU A 250 -7.47 15.82 4.57
N ARG A 251 -7.87 15.29 3.41
CA ARG A 251 -9.25 15.36 2.91
C ARG A 251 -10.10 14.20 3.40
N THR A 252 -9.50 13.01 3.53
CA THR A 252 -10.20 11.79 3.92
C THR A 252 -10.56 11.79 5.40
N ASP A 253 -9.61 12.15 6.26
CA ASP A 253 -9.85 12.26 7.71
C ASP A 253 -9.24 13.56 8.28
N PRO A 254 -9.93 14.71 8.11
CA PRO A 254 -9.45 15.96 8.65
C PRO A 254 -9.32 15.97 10.18
N LYS A 255 -10.08 15.14 10.91
CA LYS A 255 -10.02 15.12 12.38
C LYS A 255 -8.67 14.60 12.86
N GLU A 256 -8.15 13.58 12.18
CA GLU A 256 -6.84 13.02 12.48
C GLU A 256 -5.71 13.85 11.88
N PHE A 257 -5.82 14.27 10.61
CA PHE A 257 -4.67 14.82 9.88
C PHE A 257 -4.58 16.35 9.86
N LEU A 258 -5.66 17.10 10.11
CA LEU A 258 -5.65 18.57 10.02
C LEU A 258 -5.13 19.23 11.31
N ASN A 259 -3.87 18.96 11.63
CA ASN A 259 -3.16 19.54 12.77
C ASN A 259 -1.71 19.91 12.42
N ASP A 260 -1.04 20.66 13.30
CA ASP A 260 0.33 21.15 13.09
C ASP A 260 1.35 20.03 12.90
N GLY A 261 1.08 18.85 13.47
CA GLY A 261 1.88 17.65 13.31
C GLY A 261 2.06 17.25 11.85
N TYR A 262 1.05 17.46 11.01
CA TYR A 262 1.05 17.12 9.58
C TYR A 262 1.20 18.35 8.67
N LEU A 263 0.55 19.47 9.01
CA LEU A 263 0.54 20.68 8.17
C LEU A 263 1.93 21.31 7.99
N LYS A 264 2.82 21.16 8.98
CA LYS A 264 4.21 21.64 8.89
C LYS A 264 4.95 21.10 7.66
N TYR A 265 4.66 19.87 7.22
CA TYR A 265 5.31 19.27 6.06
C TYR A 265 4.90 19.93 4.75
N LEU A 266 3.64 20.38 4.64
CA LEU A 266 3.21 21.22 3.51
C LEU A 266 3.96 22.55 3.53
N GLY A 267 4.01 23.22 4.69
CA GLY A 267 4.71 24.48 4.87
C GLY A 267 6.18 24.41 4.46
N TRP A 268 6.92 23.40 4.95
CA TRP A 268 8.32 23.19 4.58
C TRP A 268 8.51 22.89 3.09
N THR A 269 7.57 22.16 2.47
CA THR A 269 7.66 21.81 1.04
C THR A 269 7.31 22.96 0.10
N LEU A 270 6.68 24.05 0.60
CA LEU A 270 6.48 25.27 -0.21
C LEU A 270 7.80 25.95 -0.60
N TYR A 271 8.88 25.71 0.15
CA TYR A 271 10.21 26.23 -0.16
C TYR A 271 11.05 25.26 -1.01
N ASP A 272 10.46 24.17 -1.50
CA ASP A 272 11.15 23.21 -2.35
C ASP A 272 11.60 23.87 -3.66
N LYS A 273 12.90 23.79 -3.97
CA LYS A 273 13.49 24.41 -5.17
C LYS A 273 13.01 23.78 -6.48
N SER A 274 12.41 22.58 -6.43
CA SER A 274 11.89 21.88 -7.61
C SER A 274 10.39 22.19 -7.75
N GLY A 275 10.02 22.99 -8.76
CA GLY A 275 8.64 23.45 -8.97
C GLY A 275 7.58 22.36 -9.21
N SER A 276 7.95 21.08 -9.26
CA SER A 276 7.02 19.95 -9.41
C SER A 276 6.27 19.63 -8.11
N SER A 277 6.96 19.66 -6.96
CA SER A 277 6.34 19.45 -5.64
C SER A 277 5.37 20.59 -5.30
N LEU A 278 5.76 21.83 -5.64
CA LEU A 278 4.92 23.03 -5.56
C LEU A 278 3.67 22.95 -6.46
N ARG A 279 3.81 22.43 -7.68
CA ARG A 279 2.69 22.27 -8.61
C ARG A 279 1.65 21.26 -8.12
N VAL A 280 2.04 20.17 -7.45
CA VAL A 280 1.05 19.25 -6.84
C VAL A 280 0.20 19.95 -5.77
N CYS A 281 0.82 20.77 -4.92
CA CYS A 281 0.12 21.60 -3.93
C CYS A 281 -0.79 22.67 -4.59
N GLN A 282 -0.40 23.21 -5.75
CA GLN A 282 -1.13 24.29 -6.44
C GLN A 282 -2.21 23.80 -7.42
N SER A 283 -1.99 22.70 -8.14
CA SER A 283 -2.87 22.22 -9.23
C SER A 283 -4.20 21.67 -8.74
N LYS A 284 -4.33 21.30 -7.46
CA LYS A 284 -5.62 20.89 -6.86
C LYS A 284 -6.45 22.06 -6.29
N LYS A 285 -5.86 23.25 -6.11
CA LYS A 285 -6.64 24.48 -5.81
C LYS A 285 -7.51 24.90 -7.01
N LYS A 286 -7.04 24.75 -8.25
CA LYS A 286 -7.83 25.13 -9.45
C LYS A 286 -9.10 24.29 -9.63
N LYS A 287 -9.06 22.98 -9.38
CA LYS A 287 -10.26 22.11 -9.52
C LYS A 287 -11.35 22.38 -8.48
N ASN A 288 -11.01 22.86 -7.28
CA ASN A 288 -12.01 23.21 -6.26
C ASN A 288 -12.61 24.62 -6.44
N VAL A 289 -12.01 25.46 -7.26
CA VAL A 289 -12.55 26.79 -7.59
C VAL A 289 -13.50 26.72 -8.80
N GLU A 290 -13.20 25.88 -9.81
CA GLU A 290 -14.08 25.72 -10.98
C GLU A 290 -15.43 25.04 -10.65
N VAL A 291 -15.47 24.09 -9.70
CA VAL A 291 -16.74 23.44 -9.30
C VAL A 291 -17.65 24.38 -8.48
N LYS A 292 -17.09 25.40 -7.82
CA LYS A 292 -17.89 26.44 -7.14
C LYS A 292 -18.27 27.61 -8.04
N GLY A 293 -17.71 27.70 -9.25
CA GLY A 293 -17.99 28.75 -10.24
C GLY A 293 -19.04 28.41 -11.29
N LEU A 294 -19.55 27.17 -11.31
CA LEU A 294 -20.59 26.72 -12.25
C LEU A 294 -21.98 26.53 -11.61
N ASN A 295 -22.15 26.89 -10.34
CA ASN A 295 -23.44 26.91 -9.63
C ASN A 295 -23.75 28.31 -9.05
N ARG A 296 -23.43 29.36 -9.79
CA ARG A 296 -23.97 30.71 -9.58
C ARG A 296 -24.46 31.27 -10.89
#